data_AF-W4RNQ4-F1
#
_entry.id   AF-W4RNQ4-F1
#
_cell.length_a   1.000
_cell.length_b   1.000
_cell.length_c   1.000
_cell.angle_alpha   90.00
_cell.angle_beta   90.00
_cell.angle_gamma   90.00
#
_symmetry.space_group_name_H-M   'P 1'
#
loop_
_entity.id
_entity.type
_entity.pdbx_description
1 polymer ?
#
loop_
_entity_poly.entity_id
_entity_poly.type
_entity_poly.pdbx_seq_one_letter_code
_entity_poly.pdbx_strand_id
1 'polypeptide(L)'
;MKTDGVGDLFVAYEQLKMKLEQEGLFSPKYKQPIPKYPKAVGIVTSPTGAAIRDILTTIKRRYPITKVLIFPALVQGDQGGPSIVRAIEKANERTDIDVLIIGRGGGSIEELWNFNEESVARQFLPRKFLLSLQLAMKQTSQSLTLSRI
;
A
#
# COMPACT_ATOMS: atom_id res chain seq x y z
N MET A 1 -6.40 -29.97 8.32
CA MET A 1 -6.76 -29.03 9.41
C MET A 1 -5.65 -28.00 9.49
N LYS A 2 -5.87 -26.78 8.99
CA LYS A 2 -4.96 -25.62 9.12
C LYS A 2 -5.83 -24.37 9.07
N THR A 3 -6.45 -24.06 10.19
CA THR A 3 -7.29 -22.87 10.40
C THR A 3 -6.73 -21.96 11.51
N ASP A 4 -5.74 -22.44 12.27
CA ASP A 4 -5.32 -21.79 13.51
C ASP A 4 -4.50 -20.51 13.26
N GLY A 5 -3.60 -20.50 12.27
CA GLY A 5 -2.74 -19.34 11.99
C GLY A 5 -3.46 -18.11 11.43
N VAL A 6 -4.61 -18.30 10.77
CA VAL A 6 -5.41 -17.17 10.24
C VAL A 6 -6.10 -16.41 11.38
N GLY A 7 -6.51 -17.12 12.44
CA GLY A 7 -7.11 -16.52 13.64
C GLY A 7 -6.11 -15.62 14.38
N ASP A 8 -4.88 -16.10 14.56
CA ASP A 8 -3.83 -15.35 15.27
C ASP A 8 -3.43 -14.07 14.53
N LEU A 9 -3.28 -14.14 13.20
CA LEU A 9 -2.98 -12.96 12.38
C LEU A 9 -4.12 -11.94 12.38
N PHE A 10 -5.38 -12.42 12.39
CA PHE A 10 -6.54 -11.53 12.48
C PHE A 10 -6.58 -10.81 13.84
N VAL A 11 -6.32 -11.52 14.94
CA VAL A 11 -6.25 -10.92 16.29
C VAL A 11 -5.12 -9.89 16.36
N ALA A 12 -3.92 -10.24 15.86
CA ALA A 12 -2.79 -9.31 15.83
C ALA A 12 -3.10 -8.05 14.99
N TYR A 13 -3.80 -8.22 13.86
CA TYR A 13 -4.25 -7.10 13.03
C TYR A 13 -5.21 -6.18 13.78
N GLU A 14 -6.25 -6.72 14.41
CA GLU A 14 -7.23 -5.90 15.14
C GLU A 14 -6.58 -5.17 16.32
N GLN A 15 -5.66 -5.80 17.05
CA GLN A 15 -4.90 -5.16 18.12
C GLN A 15 -4.06 -3.99 17.61
N LEU A 16 -3.33 -4.19 16.51
CA LEU A 16 -2.52 -3.15 15.91
C LEU A 16 -3.39 -1.99 15.37
N LYS A 17 -4.49 -2.32 14.71
CA LYS A 17 -5.45 -1.33 14.22
C LYS A 17 -5.99 -0.47 15.36
N MET A 18 -6.44 -1.09 16.46
CA MET A 18 -6.93 -0.37 17.64
C MET A 18 -5.85 0.54 18.24
N LYS A 19 -4.61 0.06 18.37
CA LYS A 19 -3.48 0.87 18.84
C LYS A 19 -3.26 2.11 17.96
N LEU A 20 -3.18 1.91 16.65
CA LEU A 20 -2.92 3.00 15.71
C LEU A 20 -4.11 3.98 15.60
N GLU A 21 -5.35 3.49 15.73
CA GLU A 21 -6.55 4.33 15.84
C GLU A 21 -6.51 5.23 17.08
N GLN A 22 -6.14 4.68 18.24
CA GLN A 22 -5.99 5.44 19.49
C GLN A 22 -4.88 6.50 19.40
N GLU A 23 -3.79 6.20 18.71
CA GLU A 23 -2.72 7.16 18.40
C GLU A 23 -3.17 8.24 17.38
N GLY A 24 -4.37 8.11 16.80
CA GLY A 24 -4.92 9.04 15.82
C GLY A 24 -4.31 8.87 14.42
N LEU A 25 -3.70 7.71 14.13
CA LEU A 25 -3.01 7.45 12.88
C LEU A 25 -3.94 7.62 11.65
N PHE A 26 -5.22 7.31 11.84
CA PHE A 26 -6.24 7.38 10.77
C PHE A 26 -7.15 8.61 10.89
N SER A 27 -6.75 9.61 11.67
CA SER A 27 -7.54 10.81 11.90
C SER A 27 -7.83 11.53 10.56
N PRO A 28 -9.10 11.93 10.30
CA PRO A 28 -9.47 12.62 9.07
C PRO A 28 -8.66 13.88 8.78
N LYS A 29 -8.11 14.54 9.82
CA LYS A 29 -7.28 15.74 9.69
C LYS A 29 -5.98 15.52 8.88
N TYR A 30 -5.54 14.27 8.74
CA TYR A 30 -4.36 13.92 7.96
C TYR A 30 -4.70 13.39 6.56
N LYS A 31 -5.99 13.15 6.27
CA LYS A 31 -6.43 12.65 4.96
C LYS A 31 -6.38 13.79 3.94
N GLN A 32 -5.69 13.56 2.84
CA GLN A 32 -5.70 14.45 1.68
C GLN A 32 -6.66 13.90 0.63
N PRO A 33 -7.34 14.73 -0.18
CA PRO A 33 -8.14 14.24 -1.30
C PRO A 33 -7.23 13.72 -2.42
N ILE A 34 -7.64 12.63 -3.09
CA ILE A 34 -6.94 12.14 -4.28
C ILE A 34 -7.11 13.16 -5.41
N PRO A 35 -6.03 13.68 -6.01
CA PRO A 35 -6.15 14.54 -7.18
C PRO A 35 -6.87 13.79 -8.31
N LYS A 36 -7.87 14.44 -8.92
CA LYS A 36 -8.60 13.86 -10.06
C LYS A 36 -7.71 13.61 -11.27
N TYR A 37 -6.63 14.38 -11.40
CA TYR A 37 -5.70 14.38 -12.53
C TYR A 37 -4.25 14.44 -12.00
N PRO A 38 -3.69 13.31 -11.51
CA PRO A 38 -2.31 13.28 -11.01
C PRO A 38 -1.31 13.45 -12.17
N LYS A 39 -0.42 14.43 -12.06
CA LYS A 39 0.67 14.65 -13.01
C LYS A 39 1.71 13.54 -12.90
N ALA A 40 1.99 13.07 -11.68
CA ALA A 40 2.82 11.89 -11.49
C ALA A 40 2.30 10.93 -10.41
N VAL A 41 2.50 9.64 -10.69
CA VAL A 41 2.16 8.53 -9.80
C VAL A 41 3.43 7.74 -9.49
N GLY A 42 3.75 7.62 -8.21
CA GLY A 42 4.75 6.69 -7.71
C GLY A 42 4.14 5.30 -7.53
N ILE A 43 4.92 4.23 -7.75
CA ILE A 43 4.49 2.85 -7.55
C ILE A 43 5.53 2.10 -6.71
N VAL A 44 5.16 1.66 -5.52
CA VAL A 44 5.94 0.74 -4.67
C VAL A 44 5.40 -0.67 -4.84
N THR A 45 6.17 -1.52 -5.51
CA THR A 45 5.79 -2.92 -5.76
C THR A 45 7.02 -3.75 -6.15
N SER A 46 6.84 -5.07 -6.29
CA SER A 46 7.86 -5.94 -6.86
C SER A 46 8.19 -5.50 -8.30
N PRO A 47 9.48 -5.40 -8.68
CA PRO A 47 9.86 -5.03 -10.05
C PRO A 47 9.44 -6.09 -11.08
N THR A 48 9.11 -7.30 -10.62
CA THR A 48 8.64 -8.41 -11.44
C THR A 48 7.25 -8.85 -11.01
N GLY A 49 6.47 -9.35 -11.97
CA GLY A 49 5.16 -9.98 -11.70
C GLY A 49 3.99 -9.28 -12.38
N ALA A 50 2.78 -9.81 -12.14
CA ALA A 50 1.55 -9.34 -12.78
C ALA A 50 1.11 -7.96 -12.28
N ALA A 51 1.25 -7.68 -10.98
CA ALA A 51 0.74 -6.45 -10.37
C ALA A 51 1.31 -5.17 -11.00
N ILE A 52 2.63 -5.09 -11.17
CA ILE A 52 3.24 -3.93 -11.84
C ILE A 52 2.75 -3.78 -13.28
N ARG A 53 2.61 -4.90 -14.02
CA ARG A 53 2.09 -4.88 -15.39
C ARG A 53 0.64 -4.41 -15.45
N ASP A 54 -0.19 -4.85 -14.51
CA ASP A 54 -1.61 -4.49 -14.42
C ASP A 54 -1.79 -3.01 -14.08
N ILE A 55 -0.99 -2.49 -13.15
CA ILE A 55 -0.98 -1.06 -12.80
C ILE A 55 -0.55 -0.23 -14.02
N LEU A 56 0.58 -0.57 -14.63
CA LEU A 56 1.10 0.16 -15.80
C LEU A 56 0.12 0.13 -16.98
N THR A 57 -0.47 -1.02 -17.27
CA THR A 57 -1.46 -1.18 -18.34
C THR A 57 -2.73 -0.37 -18.04
N THR A 58 -3.17 -0.36 -16.79
CA THR A 58 -4.35 0.40 -16.37
C THR A 58 -4.12 1.90 -16.47
N ILE A 59 -2.97 2.41 -16.00
CA ILE A 59 -2.60 3.83 -16.13
C ILE A 59 -2.49 4.20 -17.60
N LYS A 60 -1.76 3.42 -18.40
CA LYS A 60 -1.60 3.68 -19.84
C LYS A 60 -2.94 3.71 -20.58
N ARG A 61 -3.90 2.86 -20.21
CA ARG A 61 -5.23 2.82 -20.83
C ARG A 61 -6.14 3.94 -20.37
N ARG A 62 -6.14 4.27 -19.07
CA ARG A 62 -7.11 5.22 -18.49
C ARG A 62 -6.61 6.67 -18.50
N TYR A 63 -5.30 6.86 -18.35
CA TYR A 63 -4.70 8.19 -18.22
C TYR A 63 -3.21 8.18 -18.64
N PRO A 64 -2.93 8.03 -19.96
CA PRO A 64 -1.57 7.85 -20.48
C PRO A 64 -0.62 9.05 -20.30
N ILE A 65 -1.15 10.23 -19.97
CA ILE A 65 -0.36 11.46 -19.82
C ILE A 65 0.33 11.59 -18.45
N THR A 66 -0.02 10.74 -17.47
CA THR A 66 0.62 10.71 -16.17
C THR A 66 2.03 10.15 -16.24
N LYS A 67 2.98 10.84 -15.61
CA LYS A 67 4.33 10.35 -15.36
C LYS A 67 4.29 9.22 -14.32
N VAL A 68 4.90 8.08 -14.62
CA VAL A 68 5.00 6.97 -13.67
C VAL A 68 6.42 6.84 -13.15
N LEU A 69 6.58 6.74 -11.83
CA LEU A 69 7.85 6.47 -11.17
C LEU A 69 7.74 5.15 -10.40
N ILE A 70 8.69 4.24 -10.61
CA ILE A 70 8.69 2.93 -9.96
C ILE A 70 9.73 2.93 -8.85
N PHE A 71 9.32 2.49 -7.65
CA PHE A 71 10.14 2.28 -6.48
C PHE A 71 10.12 0.79 -6.15
N PRO A 72 11.10 0.01 -6.66
CA PRO A 72 11.14 -1.43 -6.44
C PRO A 72 11.20 -1.77 -4.96
N ALA A 73 10.35 -2.69 -4.52
CA ALA A 73 10.34 -3.21 -3.16
C ALA A 73 10.14 -4.72 -3.16
N LEU A 74 10.78 -5.39 -2.20
CA LEU A 74 10.34 -6.72 -1.79
C LEU A 74 8.98 -6.57 -1.11
N VAL A 75 8.01 -7.37 -1.53
CA VAL A 75 6.62 -7.30 -1.06
C VAL A 75 6.17 -8.58 -0.36
N GLN A 76 7.12 -9.48 -0.07
CA GLN A 76 6.89 -10.76 0.57
C GLN A 76 8.16 -11.24 1.29
N GLY A 77 7.99 -12.16 2.23
CA GLY A 77 9.05 -12.66 3.11
C GLY A 77 9.52 -11.62 4.12
N ASP A 78 10.46 -12.01 4.97
CA ASP A 78 10.88 -11.26 6.17
C ASP A 78 11.47 -9.87 5.86
N GLN A 79 11.93 -9.66 4.62
CA GLN A 79 12.48 -8.39 4.18
C GLN A 79 11.44 -7.48 3.50
N GLY A 80 10.18 -7.90 3.42
CA GLY A 80 9.13 -7.15 2.75
C GLY A 80 8.79 -5.84 3.44
N GLY A 81 8.44 -5.86 4.73
CA GLY A 81 8.16 -4.66 5.52
C GLY A 81 9.31 -3.63 5.44
N PRO A 82 10.55 -3.99 5.79
CA PRO A 82 11.71 -3.10 5.68
C PRO A 82 11.94 -2.57 4.26
N SER A 83 11.71 -3.38 3.23
CA SER A 83 11.86 -2.94 1.84
C SER A 83 10.78 -1.96 1.41
N ILE A 84 9.53 -2.16 1.84
CA ILE A 84 8.41 -1.26 1.58
C ILE A 84 8.68 0.10 2.24
N VAL A 85 9.10 0.11 3.52
CA VAL A 85 9.45 1.34 4.25
C VAL A 85 10.50 2.15 3.48
N ARG A 86 11.63 1.53 3.10
CA ARG A 86 12.69 2.21 2.34
C ARG A 86 12.21 2.76 1.00
N ALA A 87 11.32 2.05 0.31
CA ALA A 87 10.76 2.51 -0.95
C ALA A 87 9.80 3.71 -0.77
N ILE A 88 9.02 3.71 0.31
CA ILE A 88 8.16 4.84 0.68
C ILE A 88 9.02 6.06 1.06
N GLU A 89 10.09 5.87 1.83
CA GLU A 89 11.01 6.95 2.20
C GLU A 89 11.63 7.62 0.96
N LYS A 90 12.14 6.81 0.01
CA LYS A 90 12.65 7.32 -1.27
C LYS A 90 11.60 8.06 -2.09
N ALA A 91 10.35 7.60 -2.07
CA ALA A 91 9.25 8.31 -2.74
C ALA A 91 8.97 9.66 -2.06
N ASN A 92 9.08 9.73 -0.73
CA ASN A 92 8.89 10.95 0.06
C ASN A 92 9.97 12.02 -0.11
N GLU A 93 11.17 11.63 -0.55
CA GLU A 93 12.22 12.58 -0.92
C GLU A 93 11.87 13.38 -2.19
N ARG A 94 10.88 12.91 -2.98
CA ARG A 94 10.43 13.58 -4.19
C ARG A 94 9.28 14.56 -3.93
N THR A 95 9.29 15.66 -4.66
CA THR A 95 8.25 16.71 -4.60
C THR A 95 7.33 16.73 -5.82
N ASP A 96 7.59 15.89 -6.83
CA ASP A 96 6.82 15.83 -8.08
C ASP A 96 5.85 14.65 -8.13
N ILE A 97 5.63 13.94 -7.02
CA ILE A 97 4.69 12.82 -6.92
C ILE A 97 3.40 13.31 -6.27
N ASP A 98 2.27 13.12 -6.97
CA ASP A 98 0.94 13.50 -6.46
C ASP A 98 0.27 12.35 -5.70
N VAL A 99 0.51 11.11 -6.16
CA VAL A 99 -0.10 9.88 -5.63
C VAL A 99 0.95 8.77 -5.57
N LEU A 100 0.96 8.00 -4.49
CA LEU A 100 1.77 6.80 -4.34
C LEU A 100 0.88 5.56 -4.27
N ILE A 101 1.03 4.65 -5.23
CA ILE A 101 0.41 3.33 -5.23
C ILE A 101 1.37 2.37 -4.54
N ILE A 102 0.87 1.63 -3.55
CA ILE A 102 1.62 0.55 -2.93
C ILE A 102 0.82 -0.73 -3.09
N GLY A 103 1.48 -1.82 -3.48
CA GLY A 103 0.79 -3.09 -3.55
C GLY A 103 1.62 -4.23 -4.13
N ARG A 104 1.03 -5.41 -4.13
CA ARG A 104 1.51 -6.63 -4.80
C ARG A 104 0.35 -7.31 -5.51
N GLY A 105 0.65 -8.42 -6.20
CA GLY A 105 -0.39 -9.30 -6.75
C GLY A 105 -1.13 -10.06 -5.64
N GLY A 106 -2.00 -11.01 -6.03
CA GLY A 106 -2.67 -11.91 -5.08
C GLY A 106 -1.69 -12.65 -4.15
N GLY A 107 -2.19 -13.29 -3.09
CA GLY A 107 -1.39 -13.96 -2.08
C GLY A 107 -2.24 -14.36 -0.89
N SER A 108 -1.69 -15.17 0.02
CA SER A 108 -2.38 -15.51 1.26
C SER A 108 -2.34 -14.34 2.26
N ILE A 109 -3.17 -14.37 3.32
CA ILE A 109 -3.19 -13.30 4.32
C ILE A 109 -1.83 -13.14 5.02
N GLU A 110 -1.12 -14.26 5.21
CA GLU A 110 0.24 -14.33 5.73
C GLU A 110 1.21 -13.56 4.83
N GLU A 111 1.08 -13.70 3.51
CA GLU A 111 1.95 -13.01 2.55
C GLU A 111 1.67 -11.51 2.45
N LEU A 112 0.46 -11.09 2.85
CA LEU A 112 0.05 -9.68 2.89
C LEU A 112 0.42 -9.00 4.21
N TRP A 113 0.87 -9.76 5.22
CA TRP A 113 1.19 -9.23 6.55
C TRP A 113 2.23 -8.11 6.53
N ASN A 114 3.19 -8.17 5.60
CA ASN A 114 4.22 -7.14 5.42
C ASN A 114 3.65 -5.72 5.20
N PHE A 115 2.43 -5.59 4.68
CA PHE A 115 1.76 -4.29 4.52
C PHE A 115 1.04 -3.82 5.79
N ASN A 116 0.76 -4.75 6.70
CA ASN A 116 0.11 -4.49 7.99
C ASN A 116 1.13 -4.26 9.11
N GLU A 117 2.43 -4.46 8.87
CA GLU A 117 3.43 -4.14 9.87
C GLU A 117 3.31 -2.69 10.36
N GLU A 118 3.47 -2.50 11.67
CA GLU A 118 3.41 -1.17 12.28
C GLU A 118 4.41 -0.18 11.64
N SER A 119 5.60 -0.67 11.29
CA SER A 119 6.66 0.09 10.62
C SER A 119 6.20 0.69 9.28
N VAL A 120 5.42 -0.08 8.51
CA VAL A 120 4.84 0.31 7.22
C VAL A 120 3.64 1.23 7.45
N ALA A 121 2.72 0.87 8.36
CA ALA A 121 1.54 1.69 8.67
C ALA A 121 1.92 3.11 9.12
N ARG A 122 2.99 3.26 9.90
CA ARG A 122 3.50 4.57 10.35
C ARG A 122 4.01 5.46 9.21
N GLN A 123 4.33 4.91 8.03
CA GLN A 123 4.73 5.71 6.87
C GLN A 123 3.58 6.53 6.26
N PHE A 124 2.33 6.24 6.63
CA PHE A 124 1.14 6.87 6.04
C PHE A 124 0.77 8.22 6.69
N LEU A 125 1.47 8.68 7.74
CA LEU A 125 1.20 9.95 8.45
C LEU A 125 2.39 10.92 8.55
N PRO A 126 2.09 12.23 8.66
CA PRO A 126 1.29 13.03 7.74
C PRO A 126 2.19 13.45 6.58
N ARG A 127 2.01 12.89 5.38
CA ARG A 127 2.98 13.06 4.29
C ARG A 127 2.36 13.65 3.02
N LYS A 128 3.25 14.20 2.17
CA LYS A 128 3.01 15.15 1.06
C LYS A 128 2.12 14.66 -0.08
N PHE A 129 1.83 13.36 -0.17
CA PHE A 129 1.03 12.78 -1.25
C PHE A 129 0.07 11.74 -0.69
N LEU A 130 -0.95 11.44 -1.48
CA LEU A 130 -1.93 10.44 -1.11
C LEU A 130 -1.40 9.03 -1.37
N LEU A 131 -1.44 8.15 -0.35
CA LEU A 131 -1.24 6.72 -0.55
C LEU A 131 -2.55 6.03 -0.94
N SER A 132 -2.53 5.29 -2.05
CA SER A 132 -3.50 4.24 -2.31
C SER A 132 -2.81 2.88 -2.12
N LEU A 133 -3.11 2.20 -1.01
CA LEU A 133 -2.80 0.77 -0.89
C LEU A 133 -3.87 0.04 -1.70
N GLN A 134 -3.49 -0.42 -2.89
CA GLN A 134 -4.38 -1.20 -3.73
C GLN A 134 -3.98 -2.66 -3.60
N LEU A 135 -4.46 -3.28 -2.52
CA LEU A 135 -4.54 -4.74 -2.42
C LEU A 135 -5.57 -5.21 -3.44
N ALA A 136 -5.12 -5.71 -4.58
CA ALA A 136 -6.03 -6.24 -5.59
C ALA A 136 -5.39 -7.47 -6.27
N MET A 137 -5.78 -8.69 -5.88
CA MET A 137 -6.98 -9.33 -6.44
C MET A 137 -7.12 -10.82 -6.09
N LYS A 138 -8.39 -11.23 -5.91
CA LYS A 138 -8.98 -12.58 -5.96
C LYS A 138 -8.65 -13.55 -4.81
N GLN A 139 -9.35 -13.44 -3.68
CA GLN A 139 -10.04 -14.60 -3.08
C GLN A 139 -10.89 -14.30 -1.83
N THR A 140 -10.87 -13.08 -1.30
CA THR A 140 -11.67 -12.78 -0.10
C THR A 140 -12.45 -11.49 -0.31
N SER A 141 -13.74 -11.49 0.01
CA SER A 141 -14.68 -10.37 -0.12
C SER A 141 -14.37 -9.14 0.75
N GLN A 142 -13.11 -8.91 1.10
CA GLN A 142 -12.63 -7.76 1.85
C GLN A 142 -11.46 -7.13 1.08
N SER A 143 -11.79 -6.41 0.02
CA SER A 143 -10.86 -5.50 -0.64
C SER A 143 -10.59 -4.36 0.33
N LEU A 144 -9.48 -4.45 1.09
CA LEU A 144 -8.91 -3.31 1.83
C LEU A 144 -8.39 -2.30 0.81
N THR A 145 -9.34 -1.58 0.23
CA THR A 145 -9.08 -0.33 -0.43
C THR A 145 -8.94 0.66 0.71
N LEU A 146 -7.71 1.10 1.02
CA LEU A 146 -7.52 2.29 1.87
C LEU A 146 -8.05 3.58 1.20
N SER A 147 -8.78 3.47 0.09
CA SER A 147 -9.60 4.55 -0.45
C SER A 147 -11.02 4.45 0.10
N ARG A 148 -11.38 5.40 0.96
CA ARG A 148 -12.70 5.59 1.62
C ARG A 148 -12.91 4.58 2.75
N ILE A 149 -12.83 4.97 4.02
CA ILE A 149 -13.64 5.98 4.73
C ILE A 149 -12.77 6.63 5.82
#